data_AF-I4FZ81-F1
#
_entry.id   AF-I4FZ81-F1
#
_cell.length_a   1.000
_cell.length_b   1.000
_cell.length_c   1.000
_cell.angle_alpha   90.00
_cell.angle_beta   90.00
_cell.angle_gamma   90.00
#
_symmetry.space_group_name_H-M   'P 1'
#
loop_
_entity.id
_entity.type
_entity.pdbx_description
1 polymer ?
#
loop_
_entity_poly.entity_id
_entity_poly.type
_entity_poly.pdbx_seq_one_letter_code
_entity_poly.pdbx_strand_id
1 'polypeptide(L)'
;MPLMSNMELRGIERGKEIGKEIGELRGIERGKEIGKEIGKEIGALENARDFVKTVLQARLGEVPLDVEQYLNKVSVLSTLQEIVKLAATANSLAEFKQSLAKINI
;
A
#
# COMPACT_ATOMS: atom_id res chain seq x y z
N MET A 1 -54.57 19.51 -7.83
CA MET A 1 -53.26 19.01 -7.37
C MET A 1 -53.46 18.38 -6.01
N PRO A 2 -52.99 17.14 -5.74
CA PRO A 2 -53.04 16.59 -4.40
C PRO A 2 -52.12 17.41 -3.49
N LEU A 3 -52.65 17.91 -2.39
CA LEU A 3 -51.87 18.56 -1.33
C LEU A 3 -51.31 17.45 -0.44
N MET A 4 -50.00 17.27 -0.43
CA MET A 4 -49.35 16.38 0.53
C MET A 4 -49.65 16.88 1.95
N SER A 5 -49.98 15.97 2.86
CA SER A 5 -50.22 16.34 4.25
C SER A 5 -48.91 16.82 4.90
N ASN A 6 -48.98 17.75 5.86
CA ASN A 6 -47.82 18.17 6.66
C ASN A 6 -47.09 16.97 7.30
N MET A 7 -47.80 15.86 7.57
CA MET A 7 -47.21 14.63 8.06
C MET A 7 -46.37 13.90 7.00
N GLU A 8 -46.79 13.92 5.73
CA GLU A 8 -46.05 13.31 4.61
C GLU A 8 -44.82 14.12 4.24
N LEU A 9 -44.93 15.47 4.22
CA LEU A 9 -43.79 16.37 4.01
C LEU A 9 -42.70 16.12 5.06
N ARG A 10 -43.08 16.01 6.34
CA ARG A 10 -42.15 15.74 7.44
C ARG A 10 -41.49 14.36 7.32
N GLY A 11 -42.20 13.36 6.81
CA GLY A 11 -41.64 12.03 6.54
C GLY A 11 -40.57 12.07 5.44
N ILE A 12 -40.82 12.81 4.36
CA ILE A 12 -39.89 12.98 3.23
C ILE A 12 -38.64 13.77 3.66
N GLU A 13 -38.82 14.86 4.40
CA GLU A 13 -37.71 15.67 4.91
C GLU A 13 -36.80 14.85 5.83
N ARG A 14 -37.39 14.11 6.78
CA ARG A 14 -36.64 13.26 7.70
C ARG A 14 -35.94 12.11 6.99
N GLY A 15 -36.59 11.49 5.99
CA GLY A 15 -35.97 10.45 5.17
C GLY A 15 -34.78 10.95 4.37
N LYS A 16 -34.85 12.18 3.82
CA LYS A 16 -33.72 12.81 3.11
C LYS A 16 -32.56 13.16 4.05
N GLU A 17 -32.87 13.71 5.22
CA GLU A 17 -31.87 14.06 6.24
C GLU A 17 -31.12 12.82 6.72
N ILE A 18 -31.85 11.76 7.10
CA ILE A 18 -31.27 10.48 7.52
C ILE A 18 -30.47 9.83 6.39
N GLY A 19 -30.99 9.83 5.16
CA GLY A 19 -30.28 9.27 4.01
C GLY A 19 -28.95 9.99 3.73
N LYS A 20 -28.93 11.31 3.88
CA LYS A 20 -27.72 12.13 3.73
C LYS A 20 -26.72 11.85 4.85
N GLU A 21 -27.15 11.88 6.10
CA GLU A 21 -26.30 11.63 7.27
C GLU A 21 -25.67 10.22 7.23
N ILE A 22 -26.47 9.18 6.93
CA ILE A 22 -25.97 7.81 6.79
C ILE A 22 -24.99 7.69 5.61
N GLY A 23 -25.26 8.37 4.50
CA GLY A 23 -24.39 8.39 3.33
C GLY A 23 -23.03 9.02 3.63
N GLU A 24 -23.02 10.16 4.32
CA GLU A 24 -21.82 10.88 4.72
C GLU A 24 -20.99 10.07 5.73
N LEU A 25 -21.61 9.56 6.79
CA LEU A 25 -20.94 8.74 7.81
C LEU A 25 -20.30 7.50 7.19
N ARG A 26 -21.06 6.72 6.40
CA ARG A 26 -20.54 5.52 5.73
C ARG A 26 -19.47 5.82 4.69
N GLY A 27 -19.50 7.01 4.08
CA GLY A 27 -18.47 7.47 3.15
C GLY A 27 -17.16 7.78 3.88
N ILE A 28 -17.23 8.53 4.98
CA ILE A 28 -16.08 8.89 5.82
C ILE A 28 -15.44 7.64 6.44
N GLU A 29 -16.24 6.75 7.03
CA GLU A 29 -15.74 5.55 7.70
C GLU A 29 -15.02 4.62 6.71
N ARG A 30 -15.63 4.32 5.55
CA ARG A 30 -15.00 3.48 4.52
C ARG A 30 -13.76 4.15 3.92
N GLY A 31 -13.82 5.45 3.64
CA GLY A 31 -12.66 6.18 3.11
C GLY A 31 -11.47 6.14 4.07
N LYS A 32 -11.72 6.29 5.38
CA LYS A 32 -10.69 6.22 6.42
C LYS A 32 -10.10 4.82 6.57
N GLU A 33 -10.94 3.79 6.56
CA GLU A 33 -10.49 2.40 6.67
C GLU A 33 -9.62 1.99 5.48
N ILE A 34 -10.11 2.22 4.26
CA ILE A 34 -9.40 1.93 3.01
C ILE A 34 -8.08 2.71 2.95
N GLY A 35 -8.10 4.02 3.27
CA GLY A 35 -6.88 4.84 3.29
C GLY A 35 -5.84 4.34 4.29
N LYS A 36 -6.26 3.87 5.46
CA LYS A 36 -5.36 3.31 6.47
C LYS A 36 -4.74 1.99 6.03
N GLU A 37 -5.52 1.11 5.41
CA GLU A 37 -5.04 -0.18 4.92
C GLU A 37 -4.04 0.00 3.77
N ILE A 38 -4.39 0.81 2.76
CA ILE A 38 -3.51 1.14 1.63
C ILE A 38 -2.22 1.81 2.13
N GLY A 39 -2.33 2.79 3.04
CA GLY A 39 -1.15 3.46 3.60
C GLY A 39 -0.21 2.51 4.35
N LYS A 40 -0.77 1.52 5.06
CA LYS A 40 0.02 0.49 5.75
C LYS A 40 0.74 -0.42 4.76
N GLU A 41 0.08 -0.84 3.68
CA GLU A 41 0.67 -1.70 2.67
C GLU A 41 1.78 -0.98 1.88
N ILE A 42 1.52 0.26 1.42
CA ILE A 42 2.51 1.08 0.73
C ILE A 42 3.72 1.35 1.64
N GLY A 43 3.47 1.74 2.89
CA GLY A 43 4.54 1.97 3.86
C GLY A 43 5.35 0.71 4.16
N ALA A 44 4.72 -0.47 4.20
CA ALA A 44 5.43 -1.73 4.36
C ALA A 44 6.31 -2.05 3.15
N LEU A 45 5.83 -1.80 1.93
CA LEU A 45 6.61 -1.99 0.70
C LEU A 45 7.80 -1.03 0.63
N GLU A 46 7.60 0.26 0.91
CA GLU A 46 8.69 1.23 0.96
C GLU A 46 9.73 0.86 2.02
N ASN A 47 9.29 0.55 3.23
CA ASN A 47 10.19 0.14 4.30
C ASN A 47 10.98 -1.13 3.93
N ALA A 48 10.36 -2.11 3.28
CA ALA A 48 11.06 -3.30 2.82
C ALA A 48 12.11 -2.98 1.74
N ARG A 49 11.82 -2.06 0.81
CA ARG A 49 12.80 -1.59 -0.19
C ARG A 49 13.99 -0.91 0.49
N ASP A 50 13.73 0.01 1.42
CA ASP A 50 14.79 0.71 2.16
C ASP A 50 15.61 -0.24 3.02
N PHE A 51 14.97 -1.28 3.57
CA PHE A 51 15.67 -2.31 4.31
C PHE A 51 16.64 -3.10 3.42
N VAL A 52 16.25 -3.46 2.19
CA VAL A 52 17.18 -4.09 1.22
C VAL A 52 18.39 -3.17 0.98
N LYS A 53 18.16 -1.88 0.71
CA LYS A 53 19.24 -0.92 0.47
C LYS A 53 20.18 -0.82 1.66
N THR A 54 19.63 -0.76 2.87
CA THR A 54 20.38 -0.72 4.12
C THR A 54 21.27 -1.95 4.28
N VAL A 55 20.72 -3.15 4.04
CA VAL A 55 21.47 -4.41 4.14
C VAL A 55 22.58 -4.47 3.08
N LEU A 56 22.29 -4.07 1.84
CA LEU A 56 23.29 -4.02 0.78
C LEU A 56 24.42 -3.04 1.11
N GLN A 57 24.08 -1.84 1.55
CA GLN A 57 25.06 -0.84 1.98
C GLN A 57 25.93 -1.36 3.13
N ALA A 58 25.33 -2.04 4.11
CA ALA A 58 26.04 -2.57 5.26
C ALA A 58 26.93 -3.78 4.95
N ARG A 59 26.50 -4.66 4.03
CA ARG A 59 27.19 -5.92 3.71
C ARG A 59 28.19 -5.76 2.57
N LEU A 60 27.81 -5.01 1.54
CA LEU A 60 28.52 -4.92 0.26
C LEU A 60 29.09 -3.51 0.00
N GLY A 61 28.80 -2.53 0.87
CA GLY A 61 29.40 -1.19 0.83
C GLY A 61 28.77 -0.22 -0.17
N GLU A 62 27.92 -0.70 -1.08
CA GLU A 62 27.22 0.10 -2.07
C GLU A 62 25.85 -0.48 -2.42
N VAL A 63 24.98 0.38 -2.94
CA VAL A 63 23.68 0.00 -3.52
C VAL A 63 23.71 0.34 -5.01
N PRO A 64 23.85 -0.65 -5.90
CA PRO A 64 23.89 -0.39 -7.34
C PRO A 64 22.56 0.17 -7.85
N LEU A 65 22.62 1.13 -8.77
CA LEU A 65 21.43 1.76 -9.35
C LEU A 65 20.49 0.75 -10.02
N ASP A 66 21.04 -0.26 -10.72
CA ASP A 66 20.24 -1.35 -11.31
C ASP A 66 19.38 -2.09 -10.27
N VAL A 67 19.91 -2.30 -9.08
CA VAL A 67 19.19 -2.97 -7.99
C VAL A 67 18.07 -2.08 -7.49
N GLU A 68 18.34 -0.79 -7.30
CA GLU A 68 17.31 0.16 -6.88
C GLU A 68 16.16 0.23 -7.89
N GLN A 69 16.49 0.28 -9.19
CA GLN A 69 15.48 0.25 -10.25
C GLN A 69 14.68 -1.05 -10.27
N TYR A 70 15.33 -2.19 -9.98
CA TYR A 70 14.66 -3.47 -9.86
C TYR A 70 13.69 -3.47 -8.66
N LEU A 71 14.13 -3.02 -7.48
CA LEU A 71 13.31 -2.94 -6.26
C LEU A 71 12.06 -2.07 -6.45
N ASN A 72 12.16 -0.99 -7.23
CA ASN A 72 11.02 -0.11 -7.53
C ASN A 72 9.94 -0.79 -8.40
N LYS A 73 10.30 -1.81 -9.20
CA LYS A 73 9.36 -2.62 -9.99
C LYS A 73 8.64 -3.67 -9.13
N VAL A 74 9.25 -4.08 -8.01
CA VAL A 74 8.68 -5.09 -7.12
C VAL A 74 7.51 -4.49 -6.35
N SER A 75 6.31 -5.03 -6.58
CA SER A 75 5.08 -4.62 -5.89
C SER A 75 4.64 -5.62 -4.80
N VAL A 76 5.38 -6.73 -4.65
CA VAL A 76 5.05 -7.82 -3.73
C VAL A 76 6.00 -7.82 -2.54
N LEU A 77 5.45 -7.70 -1.34
CA LEU A 77 6.22 -7.63 -0.10
C LEU A 77 7.05 -8.91 0.15
N SER A 78 6.47 -10.08 -0.12
CA SER A 78 7.15 -11.37 0.05
C SER A 78 8.42 -11.47 -0.81
N THR A 79 8.35 -10.97 -2.05
CA THR A 79 9.50 -10.92 -2.96
C THR A 79 10.59 -10.00 -2.40
N LEU A 80 10.23 -8.82 -1.87
CA LEU A 80 11.20 -7.94 -1.20
C LEU A 80 11.87 -8.63 0.00
N GLN A 81 11.12 -9.39 0.81
CA GLN A 81 11.67 -10.15 1.93
C GLN A 81 12.66 -11.25 1.47
N GLU A 82 12.40 -11.91 0.34
CA GLU A 82 13.38 -12.84 -0.24
C GLU A 82 14.64 -12.12 -0.73
N ILE A 83 14.48 -10.96 -1.37
CA ILE A 83 15.62 -10.14 -1.80
C ILE A 83 16.47 -9.70 -0.60
N VAL A 84 15.85 -9.33 0.52
CA VAL A 84 16.56 -9.01 1.78
C VAL A 84 17.42 -10.20 2.21
N LYS A 85 16.87 -11.43 2.19
CA LYS A 85 17.62 -12.63 2.56
C LYS A 85 18.82 -12.83 1.63
N LEU A 86 18.61 -12.69 0.32
CA LEU A 86 19.70 -12.77 -0.67
C LEU A 86 20.78 -11.71 -0.42
N ALA A 87 20.39 -10.47 -0.14
CA ALA A 87 21.32 -9.38 0.17
C ALA A 87 22.11 -9.67 1.46
N ALA A 88 21.46 -10.29 2.45
CA ALA A 88 22.10 -10.66 3.70
C ALA A 88 23.06 -11.86 3.56
N THR A 89 22.82 -12.78 2.63
CA THR A 89 23.65 -13.98 2.44
C THR A 89 24.69 -13.86 1.32
N ALA A 90 24.53 -12.92 0.38
CA ALA A 90 25.45 -12.76 -0.73
C ALA A 90 26.84 -12.32 -0.26
N ASN A 91 27.87 -12.91 -0.85
CA ASN A 91 29.26 -12.59 -0.57
C ASN A 91 29.78 -11.46 -1.49
N SER A 92 29.05 -11.16 -2.56
CA SER A 92 29.38 -10.12 -3.53
C SER A 92 28.15 -9.56 -4.24
N LEU A 93 28.28 -8.37 -4.82
CA LEU A 93 27.22 -7.78 -5.65
C LEU A 93 26.93 -8.61 -6.90
N ALA A 94 27.94 -9.27 -7.47
CA ALA A 94 27.75 -10.12 -8.65
C ALA A 94 26.86 -11.34 -8.33
N GLU A 95 27.13 -12.02 -7.21
CA GLU A 95 26.31 -13.14 -6.73
C GLU A 95 24.88 -12.69 -6.42
N PHE A 96 24.73 -11.53 -5.78
CA PHE A 96 23.43 -10.95 -5.48
C PHE A 96 22.64 -10.63 -6.76
N LYS A 97 23.25 -9.95 -7.74
CA LYS A 97 22.62 -9.65 -9.04
C LYS A 97 22.24 -10.91 -9.81
N GLN A 98 23.07 -11.94 -9.78
CA GLN A 98 22.75 -13.23 -10.40
C GLN A 98 21.53 -13.89 -9.74
N SER A 99 21.42 -13.74 -8.42
CA SER A 99 20.29 -14.28 -7.65
C SER A 99 19.01 -13.48 -7.91
N LEU A 100 19.11 -12.15 -7.99
CA LEU A 100 18.02 -11.27 -8.41
C LEU A 100 17.49 -11.61 -9.81
N ALA A 101 18.36 -11.90 -10.77
CA ALA A 101 17.96 -12.26 -12.13
C ALA A 101 17.12 -13.55 -12.21
N LYS A 102 17.17 -14.40 -11.17
CA LYS A 102 16.35 -15.62 -11.07
C LYS A 102 14.97 -15.34 -10.49
N ILE A 103 14.79 -14.20 -9.83
CA ILE A 103 13.49 -13.77 -9.31
C ILE A 103 12.71 -13.16 -10.48
N ASN A 104 11.61 -13.81 -10.84
CA ASN A 104 10.70 -13.31 -11.85
C ASN A 104 9.73 -12.32 -11.19
N ILE A 105 9.69 -11.08 -11.69
CA ILE A 105 8.86 -9.98 -11.17
C ILE A 105 7.91 -9.46 -12.24
#